data_AF-H1FXV6-F1
#
_entry.id   AF-H1FXV6-F1
#
_cell.length_a   1.000
_cell.length_b   1.000
_cell.length_c   1.000
_cell.angle_alpha   90.00
_cell.angle_beta   90.00
_cell.angle_gamma   90.00
#
_symmetry.space_group_name_H-M   'P 1'
#
loop_
_entity.id
_entity.type
_entity.pdbx_description
1 polymer ?
#
loop_
_entity_poly.entity_id
_entity_poly.type
_entity_poly.pdbx_seq_one_letter_code
_entity_poly.pdbx_strand_id
1 'polypeptide(L)'
;MRRSRGDNISHNLGHGYVYIIASYLSLNYHFKNYSFINRGVAQDKIEDISKRWQKDALSLKPDTLSILAGINNIGSIVNDNGTTDLIKFRDIYIELLNDFKKEMPGSSIIICEPFSLPVDKRMKNWTKRKEVLNETHDILKEISSDLDIQYIELQSVFEEASKLKPYEYWLYDGVHPSPAGHALIAKTWIKEVLNIEL
;
A
#
# COMPACT_ATOMS: atom_id res chain seq x y z
N MET A 1 -10.89 -10.18 8.51
CA MET A 1 -10.34 -11.35 9.23
C MET A 1 -8.90 -11.04 9.62
N ARG A 2 -8.54 -11.11 10.91
CA ARG A 2 -7.14 -10.92 11.35
C ARG A 2 -6.34 -12.18 10.98
N ARG A 3 -5.15 -12.02 10.41
CA ARG A 3 -4.28 -13.16 10.04
C ARG A 3 -3.75 -13.86 11.30
N SER A 4 -3.49 -15.16 11.16
CA SER A 4 -2.82 -15.99 12.17
C SER A 4 -1.45 -15.42 12.54
N ARG A 5 -0.97 -15.75 13.75
CA ARG A 5 0.36 -15.34 14.27
C ARG A 5 1.28 -16.55 14.52
N GLY A 6 0.97 -17.72 13.97
CA GLY A 6 1.74 -18.97 14.16
C GLY A 6 2.97 -19.08 13.25
N ASP A 7 3.70 -20.19 13.28
CA ASP A 7 5.00 -20.30 12.58
C ASP A 7 4.92 -20.54 11.05
N ASN A 8 3.73 -20.72 10.49
CA ASN A 8 3.59 -20.93 9.05
C ASN A 8 3.59 -19.60 8.29
N ILE A 9 4.74 -19.27 7.69
CA ILE A 9 5.00 -18.04 6.92
C ILE A 9 3.95 -17.81 5.82
N SER A 10 3.52 -18.85 5.09
CA SER A 10 2.56 -18.69 3.99
C SER A 10 1.18 -18.23 4.49
N HIS A 11 0.70 -18.76 5.62
CA HIS A 11 -0.56 -18.33 6.22
C HIS A 11 -0.49 -16.91 6.81
N ASN A 12 0.68 -16.48 7.25
CA ASN A 12 0.86 -15.16 7.87
C ASN A 12 0.94 -14.02 6.86
N LEU A 13 1.52 -14.27 5.68
CA LEU A 13 1.64 -13.25 4.62
C LEU A 13 0.36 -13.11 3.79
N GLY A 14 -0.48 -14.16 3.77
CA GLY A 14 -1.64 -14.25 2.89
C GLY A 14 -1.25 -14.61 1.46
N HIS A 15 -2.13 -14.31 0.49
CA HIS A 15 -1.95 -14.70 -0.91
C HIS A 15 -1.89 -13.49 -1.88
N GLY A 16 -1.57 -12.31 -1.35
CA GLY A 16 -1.50 -11.06 -2.13
C GLY A 16 -0.07 -10.71 -2.57
N TYR A 17 0.11 -9.48 -3.06
CA TYR A 17 1.40 -8.97 -3.55
C TYR A 17 2.55 -9.14 -2.53
N VAL A 18 2.28 -9.00 -1.22
CA VAL A 18 3.27 -9.20 -0.16
C VAL A 18 3.86 -10.61 -0.17
N TYR A 19 3.02 -11.63 -0.43
CA TYR A 19 3.48 -13.01 -0.54
C TYR A 19 4.33 -13.21 -1.79
N ILE A 20 3.96 -12.58 -2.91
CA ILE A 20 4.71 -12.65 -4.17
C ILE A 20 6.10 -12.01 -4.00
N ILE A 21 6.18 -10.82 -3.38
CA ILE A 21 7.45 -10.14 -3.08
C ILE A 21 8.32 -11.02 -2.18
N ALA A 22 7.77 -11.52 -1.08
CA ALA A 22 8.49 -12.38 -0.15
C ALA A 22 9.03 -13.63 -0.86
N SER A 23 8.20 -14.29 -1.68
CA SER A 23 8.59 -15.47 -2.45
C SER A 23 9.74 -15.16 -3.42
N TYR A 24 9.66 -14.05 -4.15
CA TYR A 24 10.70 -13.63 -5.09
C TYR A 24 12.03 -13.34 -4.39
N LEU A 25 11.99 -12.59 -3.29
CA LEU A 25 13.19 -12.22 -2.53
C LEU A 25 13.80 -13.43 -1.83
N SER A 26 12.99 -14.31 -1.25
CA SER A 26 13.47 -15.55 -0.63
C SER A 26 14.14 -16.48 -1.64
N LEU A 27 13.71 -16.50 -2.90
CA LEU A 27 14.33 -17.31 -3.95
C LEU A 27 15.63 -16.67 -4.47
N ASN A 28 15.57 -15.41 -4.89
CA ASN A 28 16.65 -14.77 -5.65
C ASN A 28 17.71 -14.11 -4.74
N TYR A 29 17.34 -13.79 -3.50
CA TYR A 29 18.20 -13.13 -2.52
C TYR A 29 18.27 -13.94 -1.21
N HIS A 30 18.21 -15.27 -1.30
CA HIS A 30 18.22 -16.18 -0.14
C HIS A 30 19.39 -15.92 0.82
N PHE A 31 20.55 -15.53 0.32
CA PHE A 31 21.76 -15.21 1.10
C PHE A 31 21.62 -13.97 1.99
N LYS A 32 20.59 -13.13 1.78
CA LYS A 32 20.28 -11.98 2.63
C LYS A 32 19.48 -12.34 3.89
N ASN A 33 18.95 -13.57 3.98
CA ASN A 33 18.18 -14.07 5.12
C ASN A 33 17.03 -13.14 5.56
N TYR A 34 16.27 -12.61 4.59
CA TYR A 34 15.14 -11.73 4.87
C TYR A 34 14.06 -12.41 5.71
N SER A 35 13.47 -11.65 6.63
CA SER A 35 12.25 -12.01 7.35
C SER A 35 11.11 -11.07 6.93
N PHE A 36 9.94 -11.65 6.63
CA PHE A 36 8.80 -10.90 6.13
C PHE A 36 7.64 -10.95 7.12
N ILE A 37 7.04 -9.80 7.39
CA ILE A 37 5.88 -9.68 8.28
C ILE A 37 4.78 -8.90 7.57
N ASN A 38 3.56 -9.46 7.54
CA ASN A 38 2.38 -8.76 7.04
C ASN A 38 1.45 -8.40 8.20
N ARG A 39 1.26 -7.09 8.43
CA ARG A 39 0.32 -6.53 9.41
C ARG A 39 -0.82 -5.73 8.77
N GLY A 40 -1.05 -5.90 7.47
CA GLY A 40 -2.23 -5.35 6.81
C GLY A 40 -3.52 -5.94 7.36
N VAL A 41 -4.50 -5.09 7.63
CA VAL A 41 -5.86 -5.48 8.03
C VAL A 41 -6.83 -4.89 7.01
N ALA A 42 -7.74 -5.73 6.50
CA ALA A 42 -8.70 -5.31 5.48
C ALA A 42 -9.62 -4.21 6.04
N GLN A 43 -9.92 -3.22 5.18
CA GLN A 43 -10.77 -2.05 5.47
C GLN A 43 -10.16 -0.99 6.39
N ASP A 44 -8.95 -1.18 6.90
CA ASP A 44 -8.28 -0.16 7.72
C ASP A 44 -8.15 1.17 6.94
N LYS A 45 -8.51 2.25 7.63
CA LYS A 45 -8.10 3.60 7.29
C LYS A 45 -6.80 3.95 8.02
N ILE A 46 -6.18 5.09 7.69
CA ILE A 46 -4.95 5.53 8.37
C ILE A 46 -5.17 5.71 9.89
N GLU A 47 -6.37 6.13 10.30
CA GLU A 47 -6.80 6.25 11.70
C GLU A 47 -6.86 4.89 12.43
N ASP A 48 -7.08 3.80 11.71
CA ASP A 48 -7.11 2.47 12.30
C ASP A 48 -5.71 1.88 12.43
N ILE A 49 -4.84 2.20 11.46
CA ILE A 49 -3.41 1.90 11.51
C ILE A 49 -2.77 2.60 12.71
N SER A 50 -3.08 3.88 12.96
CA SER A 50 -2.49 4.64 14.07
C SER A 50 -2.77 4.01 15.43
N LYS A 51 -4.00 3.52 15.66
CA LYS A 51 -4.41 2.83 16.90
C LYS A 51 -3.59 1.58 17.22
N ARG A 52 -2.93 0.99 16.23
CA ARG A 52 -2.14 -0.24 16.36
C ARG A 52 -0.68 -0.07 15.96
N TRP A 53 -0.24 1.16 15.69
CA TRP A 53 1.10 1.46 15.17
C TRP A 53 2.22 0.91 16.05
N GLN A 54 2.13 1.17 17.35
CA GLN A 54 3.09 0.66 18.32
C GLN A 54 3.26 -0.86 18.22
N LYS A 55 2.14 -1.60 18.18
CA LYS A 55 2.15 -3.07 18.22
C LYS A 55 2.51 -3.70 16.88
N ASP A 56 1.99 -3.13 15.80
CA ASP A 56 2.02 -3.74 14.47
C ASP A 56 3.11 -3.13 13.55
N ALA A 57 3.83 -2.09 13.98
CA ALA A 57 5.00 -1.55 13.29
C ALA A 57 6.20 -1.42 14.24
N LEU A 58 6.13 -0.55 15.25
CA LEU A 58 7.31 -0.18 16.05
C LEU A 58 7.87 -1.33 16.89
N SER A 59 7.03 -2.05 17.62
CA SER A 59 7.48 -3.17 18.46
C SER A 59 8.08 -4.34 17.66
N LEU A 60 7.89 -4.36 16.33
CA LEU A 60 8.47 -5.36 15.44
C LEU A 60 9.90 -5.02 15.00
N LYS A 61 10.32 -3.75 15.15
CA LYS A 61 11.66 -3.25 14.78
C LYS A 61 12.08 -3.64 13.35
N PRO A 62 11.28 -3.35 12.31
CA PRO A 62 11.64 -3.75 10.95
C PRO A 62 12.70 -2.81 10.36
N ASP A 63 13.68 -3.37 9.65
CA ASP A 63 14.66 -2.58 8.88
C ASP A 63 14.03 -1.87 7.66
N THR A 64 12.85 -2.33 7.23
CA THR A 64 12.09 -1.73 6.13
C THR A 64 10.60 -1.77 6.42
N LEU A 65 9.95 -0.60 6.33
CA LEU A 65 8.51 -0.43 6.37
C LEU A 65 7.99 -0.18 4.96
N SER A 66 7.07 -1.02 4.48
CA SER A 66 6.29 -0.74 3.26
C SER A 66 4.82 -0.54 3.61
N ILE A 67 4.25 0.59 3.19
CA ILE A 67 2.88 1.00 3.50
C ILE A 67 2.07 1.25 2.22
N LEU A 68 0.97 0.53 2.05
CA LEU A 68 -0.06 0.77 1.04
C LEU A 68 -1.38 1.03 1.79
N ALA A 69 -1.67 2.29 2.07
CA ALA A 69 -2.84 2.71 2.84
C ALA A 69 -3.40 4.03 2.30
N GLY A 70 -4.73 4.14 2.25
CA GLY A 70 -5.43 5.35 1.79
C GLY A 70 -6.71 5.07 1.02
N ILE A 71 -6.83 3.92 0.34
CA ILE A 71 -8.00 3.65 -0.51
C ILE A 71 -9.33 3.58 0.26
N ASN A 72 -9.31 3.17 1.54
CA ASN A 72 -10.49 3.19 2.40
C ASN A 72 -10.85 4.60 2.89
N ASN A 73 -9.85 5.47 3.11
CA ASN A 73 -10.06 6.89 3.39
C ASN A 73 -10.73 7.56 2.18
N ILE A 74 -10.16 7.37 0.97
CA ILE A 74 -10.75 7.82 -0.30
C ILE A 74 -12.16 7.29 -0.47
N GLY A 75 -12.38 6.01 -0.19
CA GLY A 75 -13.71 5.39 -0.25
C GLY A 75 -14.73 6.08 0.66
N SER A 76 -14.35 6.46 1.88
CA SER A 76 -15.24 7.19 2.79
C SER A 76 -15.56 8.59 2.27
N ILE A 77 -14.55 9.32 1.79
CA ILE A 77 -14.74 10.69 1.27
C ILE A 77 -15.71 10.67 0.07
N VAL A 78 -15.52 9.73 -0.84
CA VAL A 78 -16.35 9.61 -2.05
C VAL A 78 -17.79 9.19 -1.73
N ASN A 79 -18.02 8.40 -0.68
CA ASN A 79 -19.34 7.87 -0.36
C ASN A 79 -20.15 8.74 0.62
N ASP A 80 -19.51 9.45 1.55
CA ASP A 80 -20.19 10.07 2.70
C ASP A 80 -20.36 11.60 2.65
N ASN A 81 -20.08 12.30 1.55
CA ASN A 81 -20.08 13.77 1.50
C ASN A 81 -19.28 14.47 2.64
N GLY A 82 -18.36 13.75 3.31
CA GLY A 82 -17.41 14.32 4.27
C GLY A 82 -17.61 13.86 5.72
N THR A 83 -16.67 13.03 6.18
CA THR A 83 -16.25 12.98 7.60
C THR A 83 -14.74 12.70 7.73
N THR A 84 -14.13 12.05 6.73
CA THR A 84 -12.67 11.97 6.61
C THR A 84 -12.17 13.23 5.90
N ASP A 85 -11.40 14.03 6.62
CA ASP A 85 -10.70 15.21 6.12
C ASP A 85 -9.32 14.80 5.59
N LEU A 86 -8.97 15.18 4.36
CA LEU A 86 -7.64 14.91 3.81
C LEU A 86 -6.52 15.59 4.62
N ILE A 87 -6.83 16.69 5.33
CA ILE A 87 -5.92 17.31 6.29
C ILE A 87 -5.63 16.33 7.42
N LYS A 88 -6.67 15.74 8.03
CA LYS A 88 -6.50 14.73 9.07
C LYS A 88 -5.77 13.49 8.57
N PHE A 89 -6.04 13.05 7.34
CA PHE A 89 -5.31 11.95 6.70
C PHE A 89 -3.80 12.28 6.62
N ARG A 90 -3.46 13.47 6.12
CA ARG A 90 -2.09 13.98 6.01
C ARG A 90 -1.39 14.02 7.36
N ASP A 91 -2.02 14.63 8.36
CA ASP A 91 -1.43 14.83 9.69
C ASP A 91 -1.12 13.49 10.37
N ILE A 92 -2.05 12.54 10.31
CA ILE A 92 -1.82 11.21 10.88
C ILE A 92 -0.71 10.49 10.11
N TYR A 93 -0.69 10.56 8.79
CA TYR A 93 0.38 9.92 8.00
C TYR A 93 1.75 10.48 8.39
N ILE A 94 1.89 11.80 8.49
CA ILE A 94 3.12 12.48 8.93
C ILE A 94 3.52 12.05 10.33
N GLU A 95 2.57 11.99 11.28
CA GLU A 95 2.82 11.56 12.65
C GLU A 95 3.41 10.15 12.69
N LEU A 96 2.77 9.19 12.01
CA LEU A 96 3.22 7.79 11.99
C LEU A 96 4.60 7.62 11.38
N LEU A 97 4.89 8.33 10.28
CA LEU A 97 6.17 8.25 9.60
C LEU A 97 7.29 8.90 10.41
N ASN A 98 7.04 10.06 11.02
CA ASN A 98 8.02 10.71 11.90
C ASN A 98 8.31 9.86 13.14
N ASP A 99 7.28 9.28 13.75
CA ASP A 99 7.42 8.36 14.88
C ASP A 99 8.27 7.15 14.50
N PHE A 100 8.02 6.54 13.33
CA PHE A 100 8.83 5.44 12.83
C PHE A 100 10.29 5.83 12.56
N LYS A 101 10.55 6.97 11.90
CA LYS A 101 11.92 7.44 11.64
C LYS A 101 12.69 7.71 12.94
N LYS A 102 12.00 8.22 13.96
CA LYS A 102 12.58 8.49 15.27
C LYS A 102 12.95 7.21 16.01
N GLU A 103 12.05 6.22 16.04
CA GLU A 103 12.24 4.98 16.79
C GLU A 103 13.11 3.96 16.05
N MET A 104 13.18 4.04 14.72
CA MET A 104 13.94 3.14 13.83
C MET A 104 14.95 3.90 12.96
N PRO A 105 15.93 4.59 13.56
CA PRO A 105 16.92 5.35 12.79
C PRO A 105 17.69 4.43 11.83
N GLY A 106 17.78 4.84 10.57
CA GLY A 106 18.45 4.08 9.50
C GLY A 106 17.58 3.02 8.81
N SER A 107 16.33 2.81 9.23
CA SER A 107 15.39 1.95 8.51
C SER A 107 14.81 2.64 7.27
N SER A 108 14.52 1.86 6.23
CA SER A 108 13.90 2.36 5.01
C SER A 108 12.37 2.42 5.13
N ILE A 109 11.77 3.43 4.50
CA ILE A 109 10.31 3.54 4.38
C ILE A 109 9.97 3.60 2.89
N ILE A 110 8.91 2.87 2.51
CA ILE A 110 8.38 2.82 1.15
C ILE A 110 6.88 3.07 1.21
N ILE A 111 6.42 4.16 0.59
CA ILE A 111 5.00 4.44 0.39
C ILE A 111 4.60 3.89 -0.98
N CYS A 112 3.58 3.03 -0.98
CA CYS A 112 2.92 2.58 -2.19
C CYS A 112 1.63 3.38 -2.38
N GLU A 113 1.49 4.00 -3.54
CA GLU A 113 0.36 4.84 -3.90
C GLU A 113 -0.98 4.06 -3.85
N PRO A 114 -2.02 4.55 -3.16
CA PRO A 114 -3.35 3.94 -3.23
C PRO A 114 -3.94 4.13 -4.64
N PHE A 115 -4.53 3.08 -5.20
CA PHE A 115 -5.02 3.09 -6.58
C PHE A 115 -6.49 2.65 -6.68
N SER A 116 -7.13 2.98 -7.81
CA SER A 116 -8.45 2.48 -8.16
C SER A 116 -8.66 2.49 -9.67
N LEU A 117 -9.58 1.65 -10.16
CA LEU A 117 -10.03 1.64 -11.55
C LEU A 117 -11.57 1.77 -11.61
N PRO A 118 -12.14 2.30 -12.70
CA PRO A 118 -13.58 2.48 -12.83
C PRO A 118 -14.29 1.17 -13.17
N VAL A 119 -14.53 0.34 -12.16
CA VAL A 119 -15.23 -0.95 -12.28
C VAL A 119 -16.52 -0.92 -11.46
N ASP A 120 -17.60 -1.50 -12.00
CA ASP A 120 -18.90 -1.64 -11.33
C ASP A 120 -19.40 -0.37 -10.64
N LYS A 121 -19.74 -0.46 -9.34
CA LYS A 121 -20.21 0.64 -8.50
C LYS A 121 -19.22 1.80 -8.41
N ARG A 122 -17.94 1.62 -8.75
CA ARG A 122 -16.93 2.70 -8.72
C ARG A 122 -17.00 3.55 -9.99
N MET A 123 -17.47 2.99 -11.09
CA MET A 123 -17.75 3.74 -12.33
C MET A 123 -18.73 4.90 -12.07
N LYS A 124 -19.77 4.67 -11.26
CA LYS A 124 -20.84 5.65 -10.99
C LYS A 124 -20.32 6.98 -10.42
N ASN A 125 -19.30 6.92 -9.58
CA ASN A 125 -18.71 8.10 -8.92
C ASN A 125 -17.24 8.29 -9.33
N TRP A 126 -16.86 7.84 -10.54
CA TRP A 126 -15.46 7.79 -10.94
C TRP A 126 -14.81 9.17 -10.97
N THR A 127 -15.47 10.19 -11.51
CA THR A 127 -14.93 11.55 -11.56
C THR A 127 -14.53 12.04 -10.16
N LYS A 128 -15.46 11.96 -9.20
CA LYS A 128 -15.18 12.36 -7.82
C LYS A 128 -14.09 11.50 -7.17
N ARG A 129 -14.10 10.20 -7.43
CA ARG A 129 -13.05 9.29 -6.95
C ARG A 129 -11.69 9.64 -7.51
N LYS A 130 -11.59 9.99 -8.79
CA LYS A 130 -10.36 10.39 -9.45
C LYS A 130 -9.81 11.70 -8.89
N GLU A 131 -10.67 12.68 -8.63
CA GLU A 131 -10.28 13.93 -7.93
C GLU A 131 -9.66 13.63 -6.56
N VAL A 132 -10.36 12.87 -5.72
CA VAL A 132 -9.87 12.53 -4.36
C VAL A 132 -8.62 11.65 -4.40
N LEU A 133 -8.50 10.76 -5.39
CA LEU A 133 -7.26 10.00 -5.64
C LEU A 133 -6.10 10.95 -5.91
N ASN A 134 -6.24 11.85 -6.88
CA ASN A 134 -5.19 12.80 -7.24
C ASN A 134 -4.78 13.67 -6.04
N GLU A 135 -5.76 14.23 -5.30
CA GLU A 135 -5.46 15.01 -4.07
C GLU A 135 -4.71 14.17 -3.03
N THR A 136 -5.07 12.89 -2.87
CA THR A 136 -4.35 11.97 -1.96
C THR A 136 -2.95 11.66 -2.47
N HIS A 137 -2.77 11.52 -3.79
CA HIS A 137 -1.47 11.27 -4.41
C HIS A 137 -0.53 12.45 -4.21
N ASP A 138 -1.02 13.67 -4.43
CA ASP A 138 -0.27 14.91 -4.20
C ASP A 138 0.19 15.00 -2.74
N ILE A 139 -0.70 14.77 -1.78
CA ILE A 139 -0.35 14.73 -0.35
C ILE A 139 0.75 13.70 -0.06
N LEU A 140 0.62 12.47 -0.56
CA LEU A 140 1.60 11.43 -0.27
C LEU A 140 2.94 11.70 -0.96
N LYS A 141 2.95 12.30 -2.15
CA LYS A 141 4.17 12.72 -2.85
C LYS A 141 4.88 13.85 -2.11
N GLU A 142 4.14 14.85 -1.62
CA GLU A 142 4.68 15.90 -0.75
C GLU A 142 5.31 15.31 0.51
N ILE A 143 4.58 14.45 1.24
CA ILE A 143 5.10 13.78 2.44
C ILE A 143 6.36 12.97 2.11
N SER A 144 6.35 12.24 0.98
CA SER A 144 7.50 11.42 0.58
C SER A 144 8.72 12.27 0.29
N SER A 145 8.53 13.42 -0.39
CA SER A 145 9.59 14.38 -0.67
C SER A 145 10.13 15.02 0.60
N ASP A 146 9.25 15.54 1.46
CA ASP A 146 9.61 16.24 2.70
C ASP A 146 10.37 15.34 3.68
N LEU A 147 10.04 14.04 3.68
CA LEU A 147 10.64 13.06 4.58
C LEU A 147 11.71 12.20 3.91
N ASP A 148 12.10 12.44 2.66
CA ASP A 148 13.06 11.62 1.90
C ASP A 148 12.71 10.12 1.97
N ILE A 149 11.48 9.80 1.59
CA ILE A 149 10.90 8.46 1.59
C ILE A 149 10.70 8.02 0.14
N GLN A 150 10.89 6.74 -0.14
CA GLN A 150 10.63 6.20 -1.47
C GLN A 150 9.12 6.13 -1.74
N TYR A 151 8.70 6.70 -2.87
CA TYR A 151 7.32 6.65 -3.35
C TYR A 151 7.18 5.74 -4.57
N ILE A 152 6.26 4.80 -4.54
CA ILE A 152 5.98 3.88 -5.66
C ILE A 152 4.61 4.22 -6.24
N GLU A 153 4.62 4.72 -7.47
CA GLU A 153 3.42 4.98 -8.25
C GLU A 153 2.78 3.67 -8.70
N LEU A 154 1.48 3.52 -8.43
CA LEU A 154 0.72 2.32 -8.78
C LEU A 154 -0.51 2.65 -9.64
N GLN A 155 -1.07 3.85 -9.51
CA GLN A 155 -2.20 4.28 -10.32
C GLN A 155 -1.83 4.27 -11.80
N SER A 156 -0.72 4.94 -12.17
CA SER A 156 -0.23 4.99 -13.55
C SER A 156 0.11 3.60 -14.08
N VAL A 157 0.69 2.72 -13.26
CA VAL A 157 0.99 1.33 -13.60
C VAL A 157 -0.28 0.56 -13.97
N PHE A 158 -1.35 0.68 -13.17
CA PHE A 158 -2.63 0.03 -13.46
C PHE A 158 -3.31 0.63 -14.68
N GLU A 159 -3.25 1.95 -14.87
CA GLU A 159 -3.80 2.63 -16.05
C GLU A 159 -3.12 2.18 -17.35
N GLU A 160 -1.79 2.08 -17.36
CA GLU A 160 -1.02 1.58 -18.50
C GLU A 160 -1.32 0.10 -18.79
N ALA A 161 -1.32 -0.75 -17.76
CA ALA A 161 -1.67 -2.16 -17.92
C ALA A 161 -3.10 -2.34 -18.47
N SER A 162 -4.00 -1.42 -18.14
CA SER A 162 -5.40 -1.44 -18.60
C SER A 162 -5.58 -1.06 -20.08
N LYS A 163 -4.52 -0.65 -20.77
CA LYS A 163 -4.50 -0.56 -22.24
C LYS A 163 -4.44 -1.95 -22.91
N LEU A 164 -4.00 -2.98 -22.17
CA LEU A 164 -3.80 -4.34 -22.68
C LEU A 164 -4.94 -5.30 -22.31
N LYS A 165 -5.58 -5.08 -21.15
CA LYS A 165 -6.69 -5.89 -20.63
C LYS A 165 -7.72 -4.99 -19.93
N PRO A 166 -9.01 -5.37 -19.90
CA PRO A 166 -10.04 -4.63 -19.19
C PRO A 166 -9.71 -4.39 -17.71
N TYR A 167 -10.28 -3.34 -17.12
CA TYR A 167 -10.01 -2.94 -15.73
C TYR A 167 -10.23 -4.07 -14.72
N GLU A 168 -11.31 -4.85 -14.88
CA GLU A 168 -11.71 -5.96 -14.01
C GLU A 168 -10.74 -7.15 -14.05
N TYR A 169 -9.93 -7.27 -15.10
CA TYR A 169 -8.83 -8.25 -15.15
C TYR A 169 -7.78 -7.94 -14.08
N TRP A 170 -7.54 -6.67 -13.82
CA TRP A 170 -6.54 -6.19 -12.86
C TRP A 170 -7.12 -6.03 -11.46
N LEU A 171 -8.27 -5.34 -11.34
CA LEU A 171 -8.97 -5.05 -10.08
C LEU A 171 -10.43 -5.48 -10.18
N TYR A 172 -10.82 -6.55 -9.48
CA TYR A 172 -12.12 -7.18 -9.70
C TYR A 172 -13.33 -6.29 -9.34
N ASP A 173 -13.17 -5.33 -8.42
CA ASP A 173 -14.20 -4.36 -8.04
C ASP A 173 -13.72 -2.90 -8.12
N GLY A 174 -12.60 -2.70 -8.84
CA GLY A 174 -11.94 -1.41 -9.00
C GLY A 174 -11.07 -0.97 -7.82
N VAL A 175 -10.94 -1.79 -6.76
CA VAL A 175 -10.05 -1.51 -5.61
C VAL A 175 -9.18 -2.72 -5.29
N HIS A 176 -9.76 -3.91 -5.28
CA HIS A 176 -9.07 -5.11 -4.83
C HIS A 176 -8.40 -5.83 -6.01
N PRO A 177 -7.10 -6.14 -5.91
CA PRO A 177 -6.39 -6.79 -7.01
C PRO A 177 -6.83 -8.23 -7.25
N SER A 178 -6.89 -8.61 -8.53
CA SER A 178 -6.90 -10.01 -8.97
C SER A 178 -5.50 -10.65 -8.76
N PRO A 179 -5.31 -11.95 -9.05
CA PRO A 179 -3.96 -12.53 -9.08
C PRO A 179 -3.01 -11.77 -10.02
N ALA A 180 -3.50 -11.32 -11.19
CA ALA A 180 -2.70 -10.52 -12.12
C ALA A 180 -2.39 -9.12 -11.56
N GLY A 181 -3.36 -8.49 -10.89
CA GLY A 181 -3.13 -7.20 -10.23
C GLY A 181 -2.14 -7.29 -9.07
N HIS A 182 -2.19 -8.36 -8.27
CA HIS A 182 -1.21 -8.61 -7.22
C HIS A 182 0.19 -8.84 -7.78
N ALA A 183 0.31 -9.60 -8.87
CA ALA A 183 1.59 -9.80 -9.55
C ALA A 183 2.13 -8.48 -10.12
N LEU A 184 1.28 -7.61 -10.66
CA LEU A 184 1.67 -6.30 -11.18
C LEU A 184 2.23 -5.40 -10.06
N ILE A 185 1.54 -5.29 -8.92
CA ILE A 185 2.04 -4.54 -7.76
C ILE A 185 3.39 -5.08 -7.30
N ALA A 186 3.51 -6.42 -7.16
CA ALA A 186 4.75 -7.05 -6.72
C ALA A 186 5.90 -6.78 -7.69
N LYS A 187 5.65 -6.90 -9.00
CA LYS A 187 6.63 -6.60 -10.06
C LYS A 187 7.12 -5.16 -9.95
N THR A 188 6.20 -4.19 -9.87
CA THR A 188 6.57 -2.78 -9.72
C THR A 188 7.36 -2.54 -8.44
N TRP A 189 6.90 -3.08 -7.31
CA TRP A 189 7.60 -2.92 -6.03
C TRP A 189 9.04 -3.45 -6.09
N ILE A 190 9.23 -4.67 -6.62
CA ILE A 190 10.57 -5.27 -6.73
C ILE A 190 11.47 -4.45 -7.65
N LYS A 191 10.93 -4.02 -8.80
CA LYS A 191 11.66 -3.17 -9.75
C LYS A 191 12.15 -1.90 -9.08
N GLU A 192 11.26 -1.15 -8.43
CA GLU A 192 11.58 0.15 -7.84
C GLU A 192 12.50 0.02 -6.61
N VAL A 193 12.30 -0.99 -5.77
CA VAL A 193 13.05 -1.13 -4.51
C VAL A 193 14.44 -1.77 -4.73
N LEU A 194 14.56 -2.70 -5.68
CA LEU A 194 15.84 -3.33 -5.99
C LEU A 194 16.58 -2.63 -7.13
N ASN A 195 15.93 -1.71 -7.83
CA ASN A 195 16.43 -1.04 -9.03
C ASN A 195 16.86 -2.05 -10.12
N ILE A 196 15.96 -2.99 -10.44
CA ILE A 196 16.20 -4.05 -11.44
C ILE A 196 15.04 -4.11 -12.45
N GLU A 197 15.32 -4.61 -13.67
CA GLU A 197 14.27 -4.97 -14.62
C GLU A 197 13.83 -6.43 -14.42
N LEU A 198 12.53 -6.69 -14.56
CA LEU A 198 11.86 -7.98 -14.37
C LEU A 198 11.10 -8.44 -15.61
#